data_AF-A0A965GSU1-F1
#
_entry.id   AF-A0A965GSU1-F1
#
_cell.length_a   1.000
_cell.length_b   1.000
_cell.length_c   1.000
_cell.angle_alpha   90.00
_cell.angle_beta   90.00
_cell.angle_gamma   90.00
#
_symmetry.space_group_name_H-M   'P 1'
#
loop_
_entity.id
_entity.type
_entity.pdbx_description
1 polymer ?
#
loop_
_entity_poly.entity_id
_entity_poly.type
_entity_poly.pdbx_seq_one_letter_code
_entity_poly.pdbx_strand_id
1 'polypeptide(L)'
;MSNMTPFEIRLELLKLSKDILSEDYFARRAVSENNWQTACENARQRGEPLPTQPDLPSYPTESEIIAKATALNGFVSQTHLIEKDKSKK
;
A
#
# COMPACT_ATOMS: atom_id res chain seq x y z
N MET A 1 -7.71 -21.45 -18.20
CA MET A 1 -7.01 -20.64 -17.18
C MET A 1 -5.84 -21.46 -16.69
N SER A 2 -4.61 -21.01 -16.91
CA SER A 2 -3.42 -21.74 -16.50
C SER A 2 -3.39 -21.83 -14.98
N ASN A 3 -3.29 -23.04 -14.42
CA ASN A 3 -3.15 -23.24 -12.98
C ASN A 3 -1.74 -22.79 -12.58
N MET A 4 -1.63 -21.59 -12.01
CA MET A 4 -0.37 -21.11 -11.44
C MET A 4 0.05 -22.05 -10.30
N THR A 5 1.34 -22.31 -10.21
CA THR A 5 1.93 -23.06 -9.11
C THR A 5 1.82 -22.27 -7.80
N PRO A 6 1.85 -22.95 -6.64
CA PRO A 6 1.85 -22.26 -5.34
C PRO A 6 2.98 -21.25 -5.17
N PHE A 7 4.14 -21.49 -5.79
CA PHE A 7 5.26 -20.56 -5.78
C PHE A 7 4.98 -19.30 -6.59
N GLU A 8 4.35 -19.43 -7.76
CA GLU A 8 3.94 -18.29 -8.58
C GLU A 8 2.86 -17.48 -7.87
N ILE A 9 1.86 -18.11 -7.25
CA ILE A 9 0.83 -17.41 -6.48
C ILE A 9 1.46 -16.61 -5.33
N ARG A 10 2.41 -17.20 -4.58
CA ARG A 10 3.11 -16.51 -3.50
C ARG A 10 3.92 -15.32 -4.02
N LEU A 11 4.60 -15.48 -5.15
CA LEU A 11 5.36 -14.41 -5.78
C LEU A 11 4.45 -13.26 -6.24
N GLU A 12 3.32 -13.57 -6.86
CA GLU A 12 2.36 -12.55 -7.29
C GLU A 12 1.73 -11.81 -6.10
N LEU A 13 1.43 -12.50 -5.00
CA LEU A 13 0.96 -11.84 -3.78
C LEU A 13 2.01 -10.90 -3.18
N LEU A 14 3.29 -11.26 -3.23
CA LEU A 14 4.39 -10.39 -2.78
C LEU A 14 4.53 -9.16 -3.69
N LYS A 15 4.46 -9.33 -5.01
CA LYS A 15 4.49 -8.21 -5.97
C LYS A 15 3.31 -7.26 -5.75
N LEU A 16 2.09 -7.79 -5.71
CA LEU A 16 0.88 -7.00 -5.47
C LEU A 16 0.95 -6.26 -4.12
N SER A 17 1.45 -6.91 -3.07
CA SER A 17 1.62 -6.28 -1.76
C SER A 17 2.61 -5.12 -1.78
N LYS A 18 3.75 -5.30 -2.47
CA LYS A 18 4.73 -4.23 -2.69
C LYS A 18 4.10 -3.07 -3.45
N ASP A 19 3.36 -3.35 -4.52
CA ASP A 19 2.79 -2.31 -5.38
C ASP A 19 1.76 -1.47 -4.60
N ILE A 20 0.83 -2.11 -3.89
CA ILE A 20 -0.16 -1.42 -3.05
C ILE A 20 0.51 -0.52 -2.00
N LEU A 21 1.53 -1.04 -1.31
CA LEU A 21 2.23 -0.27 -0.26
C LEU A 21 3.07 0.85 -0.86
N SER A 22 3.69 0.64 -2.02
CA SER A 22 4.48 1.65 -2.71
C SER A 22 3.60 2.79 -3.23
N GLU A 23 2.46 2.45 -3.85
CA GLU A 23 1.49 3.43 -4.33
C GLU A 23 0.95 4.30 -3.20
N ASP A 24 0.57 3.69 -2.06
CA ASP A 24 0.13 4.44 -0.88
C ASP A 24 1.24 5.35 -0.33
N TYR A 25 2.48 4.85 -0.25
CA TYR A 25 3.64 5.66 0.14
C TYR A 25 3.83 6.88 -0.78
N PHE A 26 3.83 6.68 -2.10
CA PHE A 26 4.04 7.77 -3.06
C PHE A 26 2.88 8.76 -3.04
N ALA A 27 1.64 8.29 -2.89
CA ALA A 27 0.48 9.16 -2.76
C ALA A 27 0.56 10.05 -1.51
N ARG A 28 0.87 9.47 -0.35
CA ARG A 28 1.01 10.22 0.91
C ARG A 28 2.15 11.22 0.87
N ARG A 29 3.29 10.81 0.30
CA ARG A 29 4.45 11.67 0.11
C ARG A 29 4.09 12.86 -0.78
N ALA A 30 3.45 12.63 -1.91
CA ALA A 30 3.02 13.69 -2.83
C ALA A 30 2.05 14.66 -2.17
N VAL A 31 1.08 14.18 -1.39
CA VAL A 31 0.15 15.06 -0.64
C VAL A 31 0.91 15.93 0.36
N SER A 32 1.84 15.34 1.12
CA SER A 32 2.64 16.07 2.11
C SER A 32 3.51 17.14 1.46
N GLU A 33 4.19 16.81 0.37
CA GLU A 33 5.02 17.74 -0.41
C GLU A 33 4.19 18.88 -1.02
N ASN A 34 3.04 18.57 -1.62
CA ASN A 34 2.15 19.60 -2.19
C ASN A 34 1.62 20.56 -1.12
N ASN A 35 1.14 20.03 0.01
CA ASN A 35 0.61 20.84 1.10
C ASN A 35 1.69 21.77 1.67
N TRP A 36 2.90 21.25 1.89
CA TRP A 36 4.02 22.06 2.35
C TRP A 36 4.40 23.14 1.35
N GLN A 37 4.45 22.82 0.06
CA GLN A 37 4.75 23.79 -0.99
C GLN A 37 3.70 24.92 -1.05
N THR A 38 2.41 24.58 -0.95
CA THR A 38 1.34 25.57 -0.85
C THR A 38 1.47 26.44 0.41
N ALA A 39 1.81 25.84 1.55
CA ALA A 39 2.01 26.58 2.80
C ALA A 39 3.21 27.54 2.71
N CYS A 40 4.31 27.12 2.09
CA CYS A 40 5.47 27.97 1.82
C CYS A 40 5.14 29.15 0.93
N GLU A 41 4.39 28.93 -0.15
CA GLU A 41 3.98 30.01 -1.06
C GLU A 41 3.07 31.02 -0.36
N ASN A 42 2.11 30.53 0.41
CA ASN A 42 1.22 31.36 1.22
C ASN A 42 1.98 32.18 2.27
N ALA A 43 2.96 31.60 2.97
CA ALA A 43 3.79 32.31 3.94
C ALA A 43 4.64 33.41 3.26
N ARG A 44 5.21 33.11 2.09
CA ARG A 44 5.96 34.08 1.28
C ARG A 44 5.10 35.29 0.89
N GLN A 45 3.85 35.06 0.47
CA GLN A 45 2.92 36.12 0.11
C GLN A 45 2.54 37.01 1.30
N ARG A 46 2.50 36.45 2.52
CA ARG A 46 2.18 37.18 3.75
C ARG A 46 3.40 37.80 4.45
N GLY A 47 4.62 37.54 3.95
CA GLY A 47 5.85 37.96 4.64
C GLY A 47 6.09 37.22 5.95
N GLU A 48 5.51 36.03 6.11
CA GLU A 48 5.67 35.16 7.26
C GLU A 48 6.88 34.22 7.09
N PRO A 49 7.46 33.72 8.19
CA PRO A 49 8.50 32.70 8.11
C PRO A 49 7.97 31.44 7.42
N LEU A 50 8.84 30.78 6.64
CA LEU A 50 8.47 29.56 5.93
C LEU A 50 8.18 28.41 6.92
N PRO A 51 7.14 27.61 6.67
CA PRO A 51 6.83 26.46 7.50
C PRO A 51 7.94 25.40 7.40
N THR A 52 8.18 24.70 8.51
CA THR A 52 9.09 23.55 8.56
C THR A 52 8.61 22.45 7.62
N GLN A 53 9.57 21.79 6.95
CA GLN A 53 9.27 20.65 6.10
C GLN A 53 8.65 19.51 6.91
N PRO A 54 7.57 18.87 6.43
CA PRO A 54 6.94 17.77 7.14
C PRO A 54 7.82 16.51 7.10
N ASP A 55 7.65 15.67 8.12
CA ASP A 55 8.17 14.31 8.08
C ASP A 55 7.49 13.54 6.95
N LEU A 56 8.31 12.91 6.11
CA LEU A 56 7.82 12.09 5.02
C LEU A 56 7.50 10.67 5.54
N PRO A 57 6.49 10.00 4.93
CA PRO A 57 6.27 8.58 5.23
C PRO A 57 7.55 7.78 4.97
N SER A 58 7.73 6.67 5.68
CA SER A 58 8.81 5.73 5.39
C SER A 58 8.41 4.79 4.25
N TYR A 59 9.36 4.43 3.39
CA TYR A 59 9.12 3.44 2.34
C TYR A 59 8.84 2.07 2.99
N PRO A 60 7.92 1.26 2.45
CA PRO A 60 7.58 -0.03 3.03
C PRO A 60 8.79 -0.97 3.12
N THR A 61 8.90 -1.61 4.27
CA THR A 61 9.90 -2.62 4.58
C THR A 61 9.50 -4.00 4.07
N GLU A 62 10.47 -4.92 3.98
CA GLU A 62 10.19 -6.32 3.64
C GLU A 62 9.17 -6.96 4.59
N SER A 63 9.27 -6.67 5.89
CA SER A 63 8.33 -7.19 6.89
C SER A 63 6.90 -6.74 6.64
N GLU A 64 6.69 -5.49 6.22
CA GLU A 64 5.36 -4.97 5.89
C GLU A 64 4.80 -5.60 4.61
N ILE A 65 5.65 -5.82 3.61
CA ILE A 65 5.29 -6.50 2.37
C ILE A 65 4.85 -7.95 2.66
N ILE A 66 5.61 -8.69 3.49
CA ILE A 66 5.28 -10.07 3.88
C ILE A 66 3.97 -10.10 4.69
N ALA A 67 3.78 -9.16 5.61
CA ALA A 67 2.56 -9.08 6.42
C ALA A 67 1.32 -8.84 5.53
N LYS A 68 1.43 -7.90 4.57
CA LYS A 68 0.36 -7.61 3.61
C LYS A 68 0.06 -8.82 2.70
N ALA A 69 1.09 -9.50 2.21
CA ALA A 69 0.93 -10.70 1.37
C ALA A 69 0.25 -11.83 2.14
N THR A 70 0.60 -12.00 3.43
CA THR A 70 -0.03 -12.99 4.31
C THR A 70 -1.51 -12.69 4.52
N ALA A 71 -1.88 -11.42 4.72
CA ALA A 71 -3.26 -10.99 4.84
C ALA A 71 -4.06 -11.24 3.53
N LEU A 72 -3.49 -10.91 2.37
CA LEU A 72 -4.09 -11.17 1.07
C LEU A 72 -4.27 -12.67 0.81
N ASN A 73 -3.26 -13.48 1.14
CA ASN A 73 -3.36 -14.93 1.02
C ASN A 73 -4.50 -15.50 1.89
N GLY A 74 -4.65 -14.96 3.11
CA GLY A 74 -5.76 -15.32 4.00
C GLY A 74 -7.13 -15.02 3.38
N PHE A 75 -7.29 -13.86 2.75
CA PHE A 75 -8.52 -13.49 2.03
C PHE A 75 -8.81 -14.44 0.86
N VAL A 76 -7.83 -14.69 0.00
CA VAL A 76 -7.98 -15.58 -1.18
C VAL A 76 -8.21 -17.04 -0.77
N SER A 77 -7.63 -17.48 0.35
CA SER A 77 -7.82 -18.85 0.84
C SER A 77 -9.21 -19.08 1.44
N GLN A 78 -9.84 -18.06 2.02
CA GLN A 78 -11.19 -18.16 2.60
C GLN A 78 -12.29 -18.31 1.55
N THR A 79 -12.12 -17.75 0.35
CA THR A 79 -13.09 -17.91 -0.75
C THR A 79 -13.30 -19.38 -1.14
N HIS A 80 -12.30 -20.24 -0.99
CA HIS A 80 -12.41 -21.68 -1.30
C HIS A 80 -13.16 -22.52 -0.24
N LEU A 81 -13.38 -21.99 0.97
CA LEU A 81 -14.14 -22.69 2.01
C LEU A 81 -15.66 -22.52 1.84
N ILE A 82 -16.09 -21.38 1.30
CA ILE A 82 -17.51 -21.03 1.12
C ILE A 82 -18.16 -21.90 0.03
N GLU A 83 -17.41 -22.32 -0.99
CA GLU A 83 -17.92 -23.20 -2.05
C GLU A 83 -18.15 -24.64 -1.59
N LYS A 84 -17.33 -25.14 -0.67
CA LYS A 84 -17.47 -26.50 -0.13
C LYS A 84 -18.72 -26.69 0.73
N ASP A 85 -19.24 -25.63 1.33
CA ASP A 85 -20.45 -25.67 2.14
C ASP A 85 -21.73 -25.70 1.28
N LYS A 86 -21.70 -25.06 0.10
CA LYS A 86 -22.84 -25.07 -0.85
C LYS A 86 -23.01 -26.40 -1.58
N SER A 87 -21.96 -27.23 -1.66
CA SER A 87 -22.04 -28.56 -2.28
C SER A 87 -22.52 -29.67 -1.32
N LYS A 88 -22.79 -29.33 -0.04
CA LYS A 88 -23.30 -30.27 0.98
C LYS A 88 -24.78 -30.08 1.31
N LYS A 89 -25.52 -29.32 0.50
CA LYS A 89 -26.96 -29.06 0.71
C LYS A 89 -27.80 -29.54 -0.45
#